data_AF-A0A6P8LYX9-F1
#
_entry.id   AF-A0A6P8LYX9-F1
#
_cell.length_a   1.000
_cell.length_b   1.000
_cell.length_c   1.000
_cell.angle_alpha   90.00
_cell.angle_beta   90.00
_cell.angle_gamma   90.00
#
_symmetry.space_group_name_H-M   'P 1'
#
loop_
_entity.id
_entity.type
_entity.pdbx_description
1 polymer ?
#
loop_
_entity_poly.entity_id
_entity_poly.type
_entity_poly.pdbx_seq_one_letter_code
_entity_poly.pdbx_strand_id
1 'polypeptide(L)'
;MCRARLLFHFLALSLLPFARPDEHTHIYEDNDEVVLWMSTVGPYHNRQETYSYYSLPFCMGTKDVINHYHETFSEALQGIELKFSGLEIEFKADIAKMDYCQIKLTEESEKAFIYAVKNQYWYKMYMDDLPIWGVVGEPEENNGVVSYYIWTHKKFDIGYNGKQIVDVNLTSENKVKLVQDAAISFSYEVNWKKSNVKFEDRFDKYLDPNFFQHRIHWFSIFNSFMMVIFLVGLVSMILMRTLRKDYARYSRDEEMDDMERDLGDEYGWKQVHGDVFRPASHAMLFSALIGAGYQVTVVVLSVIIFAILGEPYTERGSMLSIAIFVYAATSPINGYAGGGLYARMGGRIWIKQMILSAFMLPLIVCGTAFFINFIAMYYHASRAIPFGSMETVTCICIFVILPLTLVGTILGRNLAGTPDAPCRVNAVPRPIPEKKWFMEPLVIIMLGGILPFGSIFIEMYFIFTSFWAYKIYYVYGFMLLVFVILMIVTVCVTIVCTYFLLNAEDYRWQWTSFLSAASTAGYVYIYSFYYFFFKTKMYGLFQTAFYFGYMALFSLALGIMCGTVGYVGTNAFVRKIYSTVKID
;
A
#
# COMPACT_ATOMS: atom_id res chain seq x y z
N MET A 1 -6.49 29.22 39.57
CA MET A 1 -5.63 28.78 38.44
C MET A 1 -4.35 28.01 38.84
N CYS A 2 -3.84 28.06 40.09
CA CYS A 2 -2.62 27.32 40.48
C CYS A 2 -2.80 25.84 40.88
N ARG A 3 -4.01 25.35 41.22
CA ARG A 3 -4.22 23.95 41.64
C ARG A 3 -4.33 22.93 40.48
N ALA A 4 -4.65 23.38 39.26
CA ALA A 4 -4.79 22.48 38.11
C ALA A 4 -3.45 22.11 37.44
N ARG A 5 -2.42 22.95 37.56
CA ARG A 5 -1.06 22.66 37.03
C ARG A 5 -0.29 21.65 37.89
N LEU A 6 -0.53 21.60 39.20
CA LEU A 6 0.15 20.65 40.09
C LEU A 6 -0.35 19.21 39.90
N LEU A 7 -1.65 19.03 39.62
CA LEU A 7 -2.23 17.71 39.32
C LEU A 7 -1.73 17.15 37.98
N PHE A 8 -1.49 18.02 36.99
CA PHE A 8 -0.95 17.62 35.69
C PHE A 8 0.54 17.20 35.76
N HIS A 9 1.32 17.82 36.65
CA HIS A 9 2.70 17.37 36.91
C HIS A 9 2.78 16.10 37.77
N PHE A 10 1.84 15.89 38.70
CA PHE A 10 1.77 14.63 39.45
C PHE A 10 1.28 13.44 38.58
N LEU A 11 0.35 13.67 37.64
CA LEU A 11 -0.06 12.62 36.68
C LEU A 11 1.01 12.34 35.60
N ALA A 12 1.84 13.34 35.24
CA ALA A 12 2.94 13.14 34.30
C ALA A 12 4.13 12.40 34.93
N LEU A 13 4.38 12.56 36.24
CA LEU A 13 5.44 11.80 36.93
C LEU A 13 5.03 10.36 37.32
N SER A 14 3.74 10.03 37.35
CA SER A 14 3.26 8.66 37.61
C SER A 14 3.23 7.77 36.36
N LEU A 15 3.64 8.28 35.20
CA LEU A 15 3.69 7.57 33.92
C LEU A 15 5.13 7.41 33.39
N LEU A 16 6.12 7.33 34.28
CA LEU A 16 7.39 6.69 33.90
C LEU A 16 7.14 5.18 33.97
N PRO A 17 7.06 4.45 32.84
CA PRO A 17 7.12 3.01 32.91
C PRO A 17 8.45 2.68 33.60
N PHE A 18 8.39 1.85 34.65
CA PHE A 18 9.54 1.05 35.04
C PHE A 18 9.81 0.12 33.84
N ALA A 19 10.52 0.63 32.84
CA ALA A 19 10.88 -0.10 31.66
C ALA A 19 11.91 -1.14 32.13
N ARG A 20 11.46 -2.40 32.23
CA ARG A 20 12.38 -3.51 32.46
C ARG A 20 13.29 -3.62 31.22
N PRO A 21 14.60 -3.83 31.39
CA PRO A 21 15.47 -4.20 30.28
C PRO A 21 14.89 -5.48 29.66
N ASP A 22 14.55 -5.39 28.39
CA ASP A 22 13.83 -6.43 27.65
C ASP A 22 13.86 -6.13 26.14
N GLU A 23 13.39 -7.08 25.33
CA GLU A 23 13.26 -6.97 23.87
C GLU A 23 12.44 -5.74 23.42
N HIS A 24 11.52 -5.23 24.25
CA HIS A 24 10.75 -4.01 23.96
C HIS A 24 11.55 -2.71 24.10
N THR A 25 12.59 -2.73 24.93
CA THR A 25 13.47 -1.57 25.13
C THR A 25 14.76 -1.70 24.34
N HIS A 26 15.02 -2.89 23.79
CA HIS A 26 16.27 -3.28 23.14
C HIS A 26 17.51 -3.03 24.00
N ILE A 27 17.36 -3.14 25.33
CA ILE A 27 18.42 -2.95 26.32
C ILE A 27 18.44 -4.19 27.19
N TYR A 28 19.61 -4.81 27.29
CA TYR A 28 19.87 -6.05 28.00
C TYR A 28 21.00 -5.86 29.02
N GLU A 29 20.81 -6.39 30.23
CA GLU A 29 21.89 -6.60 31.21
C GLU A 29 22.58 -7.95 30.98
N ASP A 30 23.74 -8.14 31.58
CA ASP A 30 24.52 -9.37 31.41
C ASP A 30 23.76 -10.58 31.98
N ASN A 31 23.64 -11.63 31.18
CA ASN A 31 22.83 -12.84 31.42
C ASN A 31 21.30 -12.61 31.44
N ASP A 32 20.80 -11.49 30.92
CA ASP A 32 19.37 -11.36 30.65
C ASP A 32 18.94 -12.37 29.57
N GLU A 33 17.71 -12.87 29.67
CA GLU A 33 17.13 -13.79 28.69
C GLU A 33 16.97 -13.11 27.33
N VAL A 34 17.47 -13.78 26.28
CA VAL A 34 17.27 -13.37 24.89
C VAL A 34 16.36 -14.39 24.22
N VAL A 35 15.17 -13.94 23.82
CA VAL A 35 14.16 -14.83 23.23
C VAL A 35 14.40 -15.00 21.73
N LEU A 36 14.53 -16.26 21.29
CA LEU A 36 14.50 -16.63 19.88
C LEU A 36 13.10 -17.09 19.49
N TRP A 37 12.46 -16.32 18.61
CA TRP A 37 11.13 -16.59 18.08
C TRP A 37 11.21 -17.38 16.77
N MET A 38 10.63 -18.58 16.77
CA MET A 38 10.39 -19.37 15.56
C MET A 38 9.11 -18.87 14.89
N SER A 39 9.19 -18.41 13.64
CA SER A 39 8.03 -17.86 12.96
C SER A 39 7.41 -18.84 11.98
N THR A 40 7.84 -18.77 10.72
CA THR A 40 7.20 -19.51 9.65
C THR A 40 8.20 -20.24 8.76
N VAL A 41 7.71 -21.24 8.06
CA VAL A 41 8.42 -22.03 7.05
C VAL A 41 7.61 -22.05 5.77
N GLY A 42 8.27 -22.01 4.61
CA GLY A 42 7.58 -22.09 3.33
C GLY A 42 8.54 -22.28 2.17
N PRO A 43 8.05 -22.51 0.95
CA PRO A 43 8.86 -22.58 -0.26
C PRO A 43 9.53 -21.23 -0.59
N TYR A 44 10.79 -21.28 -1.06
CA TYR A 44 11.54 -20.07 -1.42
C TYR A 44 10.89 -19.23 -2.54
N HIS A 45 10.19 -19.90 -3.48
CA HIS A 45 9.55 -19.26 -4.62
C HIS A 45 8.14 -18.74 -4.34
N ASN A 46 7.42 -19.32 -3.37
CA ASN A 46 6.10 -18.84 -2.94
C ASN A 46 6.17 -18.25 -1.54
N ARG A 47 6.83 -17.10 -1.42
CA ARG A 47 7.12 -16.49 -0.12
C ARG A 47 5.90 -15.99 0.66
N GLN A 48 4.72 -16.01 0.06
CA GLN A 48 3.46 -15.61 0.69
C GLN A 48 2.67 -16.84 1.18
N GLU A 49 3.07 -18.04 0.74
CA GLU A 49 2.62 -19.35 1.22
C GLU A 49 3.52 -19.78 2.38
N THR A 50 3.08 -19.51 3.61
CA THR A 50 3.85 -19.80 4.80
C THR A 50 3.04 -20.63 5.79
N TYR A 51 3.73 -21.55 6.46
CA TYR A 51 3.22 -22.48 7.45
C TYR A 51 3.96 -22.27 8.77
N SER A 52 3.42 -22.82 9.85
CA SER A 52 4.01 -22.69 11.19
C SER A 52 5.36 -23.39 11.19
N TYR A 53 6.38 -22.85 11.86
CA TYR A 53 7.71 -23.49 11.89
C TYR A 53 7.64 -24.98 12.29
N TYR A 54 6.81 -25.30 13.28
CA TYR A 54 6.58 -26.65 13.79
C TYR A 54 5.54 -27.47 12.99
N SER A 55 5.11 -27.00 11.82
CA SER A 55 4.37 -27.85 10.87
C SER A 55 5.29 -28.89 10.23
N LEU A 56 6.59 -28.58 10.15
CA LEU A 56 7.62 -29.58 9.93
C LEU A 56 7.97 -30.23 11.26
N PRO A 57 8.41 -31.50 11.26
CA PRO A 57 8.67 -32.27 12.48
C PRO A 57 10.01 -31.88 13.13
N PHE A 58 10.26 -30.58 13.25
CA PHE A 58 11.22 -30.03 14.18
C PHE A 58 10.68 -30.15 15.61
N CYS A 59 11.59 -30.24 16.57
CA CYS A 59 11.23 -30.28 17.97
C CYS A 59 11.51 -28.94 18.66
N MET A 60 10.77 -28.70 19.74
CA MET A 60 11.00 -27.59 20.65
C MET A 60 12.17 -27.90 21.58
N GLY A 61 12.88 -26.86 22.02
CA GLY A 61 13.88 -26.99 23.08
C GLY A 61 13.25 -27.29 24.44
N THR A 62 14.10 -27.42 25.46
CA THR A 62 13.73 -27.91 26.78
C THR A 62 13.05 -26.87 27.68
N LYS A 63 13.07 -25.60 27.30
CA LYS A 63 12.50 -24.51 28.11
C LYS A 63 11.02 -24.30 27.77
N ASP A 64 10.15 -24.49 28.76
CA ASP A 64 8.69 -24.41 28.60
C ASP A 64 8.06 -23.06 28.99
N VAL A 65 8.79 -22.21 29.74
CA VAL A 65 8.25 -20.95 30.28
C VAL A 65 8.99 -19.74 29.72
N ILE A 66 8.24 -18.82 29.13
CA ILE A 66 8.68 -17.50 28.68
C ILE A 66 8.31 -16.45 29.73
N ASN A 67 9.17 -15.44 29.93
CA ASN A 67 8.91 -14.35 30.86
C ASN A 67 7.91 -13.31 30.31
N HIS A 68 7.76 -13.22 28.99
CA HIS A 68 6.85 -12.31 28.29
C HIS A 68 6.40 -12.92 26.95
N TYR A 69 5.21 -12.55 26.47
CA TYR A 69 4.68 -12.95 25.16
C TYR A 69 4.31 -11.70 24.36
N HIS A 70 4.69 -11.65 23.09
CA HIS A 70 4.44 -10.51 22.20
C HIS A 70 3.81 -10.97 20.87
N GLU A 71 2.59 -10.52 20.60
CA GLU A 71 2.03 -10.51 19.26
C GLU A 71 1.19 -9.23 19.12
N THR A 72 1.54 -8.37 18.16
CA THR A 72 0.77 -7.16 17.87
C THR A 72 -0.38 -7.45 16.91
N PHE A 73 -1.44 -6.65 16.99
CA PHE A 73 -2.59 -6.76 16.07
C PHE A 73 -2.19 -6.74 14.59
N SER A 74 -1.20 -5.92 14.23
CA SER A 74 -0.74 -5.83 12.83
C SER A 74 0.19 -6.96 12.40
N GLU A 75 0.92 -7.59 13.32
CA GLU A 75 1.63 -8.86 13.06
C GLU A 75 0.63 -10.00 12.82
N ALA A 76 -0.42 -10.08 13.64
CA ALA A 76 -1.50 -11.05 13.49
C ALA A 76 -2.23 -10.90 12.13
N LEU A 77 -2.47 -9.66 11.68
CA LEU A 77 -3.03 -9.39 10.34
C LEU A 77 -2.10 -9.80 9.19
N GLN A 78 -0.78 -9.80 9.42
CA GLN A 78 0.20 -10.24 8.42
C GLN A 78 0.40 -11.76 8.41
N GLY A 79 -0.20 -12.49 9.37
CA GLY A 79 -0.03 -13.93 9.53
C GLY A 79 1.33 -14.31 10.12
N ILE A 80 1.93 -13.42 10.91
CA ILE A 80 3.17 -13.70 11.62
C ILE A 80 2.80 -14.44 12.91
N GLU A 81 2.94 -15.76 12.88
CA GLU A 81 2.87 -16.58 14.09
C GLU A 81 4.26 -16.56 14.74
N LEU A 82 4.33 -16.28 16.04
CA LEU A 82 5.58 -16.33 16.82
C LEU A 82 5.45 -17.44 17.87
N LYS A 83 6.32 -18.45 17.74
CA LYS A 83 6.42 -19.56 18.69
C LYS A 83 7.78 -19.53 19.36
N PHE A 84 7.79 -19.75 20.67
CA PHE A 84 9.03 -19.81 21.41
C PHE A 84 9.87 -21.01 20.95
N SER A 85 11.17 -20.80 20.75
CA SER A 85 12.08 -21.87 20.31
C SER A 85 12.33 -22.94 21.36
N GLY A 86 12.22 -22.61 22.65
CA GLY A 86 12.62 -23.48 23.76
C GLY A 86 14.14 -23.50 24.00
N LEU A 87 14.92 -22.69 23.28
CA LEU A 87 16.37 -22.58 23.45
C LEU A 87 16.70 -21.55 24.53
N GLU A 88 17.61 -21.89 25.42
CA GLU A 88 18.11 -20.99 26.46
C GLU A 88 19.25 -20.17 25.86
N ILE A 89 19.02 -18.86 25.70
CA ILE A 89 20.02 -17.92 25.21
C ILE A 89 20.05 -16.76 26.20
N GLU A 90 21.25 -16.47 26.71
CA GLU A 90 21.49 -15.41 27.67
C GLU A 90 22.43 -14.36 27.07
N PHE A 91 22.19 -13.09 27.38
CA PHE A 91 22.94 -11.98 26.82
C PHE A 91 24.41 -12.03 27.26
N LYS A 92 25.33 -12.03 26.29
CA LYS A 92 26.79 -12.20 26.45
C LYS A 92 27.26 -13.52 27.08
N ALA A 93 26.40 -14.53 27.14
CA ALA A 93 26.79 -15.88 27.56
C ALA A 93 26.99 -16.78 26.34
N ASP A 94 28.23 -17.20 26.10
CA ASP A 94 28.55 -18.14 25.02
C ASP A 94 28.09 -19.55 25.39
N ILE A 95 27.49 -20.24 24.42
CA ILE A 95 27.02 -21.62 24.57
C ILE A 95 27.76 -22.47 23.57
N ALA A 96 28.63 -23.34 24.08
CA ALA A 96 29.28 -24.36 23.28
C ALA A 96 28.24 -25.31 22.67
N LYS A 97 28.58 -25.94 21.55
CA LYS A 97 27.70 -26.85 20.83
C LYS A 97 26.99 -27.84 21.78
N MET A 98 25.67 -27.69 21.86
CA MET A 98 24.80 -28.49 22.72
C MET A 98 23.67 -29.10 21.90
N ASP A 99 23.41 -30.38 22.10
CA ASP A 99 22.24 -31.07 21.56
C ASP A 99 21.01 -30.70 22.40
N TYR A 100 19.97 -30.15 21.77
CA TYR A 100 18.75 -29.73 22.49
C TYR A 100 17.59 -30.71 22.31
N CYS A 101 17.64 -31.55 21.27
CA CYS A 101 16.58 -32.49 20.99
C CYS A 101 17.04 -33.60 20.03
N GLN A 102 16.41 -34.77 20.15
CA GLN A 102 16.52 -35.87 19.20
C GLN A 102 15.12 -36.30 18.73
N ILE A 103 14.95 -36.47 17.41
CA ILE A 103 13.72 -37.01 16.81
C ILE A 103 14.01 -38.34 16.12
N LYS A 104 13.00 -39.21 16.07
CA LYS A 104 13.04 -40.41 15.23
C LYS A 104 12.20 -40.16 13.97
N LEU A 105 12.79 -40.39 12.80
CA LEU A 105 12.08 -40.22 11.53
C LEU A 105 11.05 -41.33 11.31
N THR A 106 9.77 -41.00 11.50
CA THR A 106 8.64 -41.79 11.01
C THR A 106 8.44 -41.58 9.50
N GLU A 107 7.73 -42.49 8.84
CA GLU A 107 7.45 -42.41 7.39
C GLU A 107 6.80 -41.07 6.99
N GLU A 108 5.87 -40.56 7.81
CA GLU A 108 5.22 -39.26 7.57
C GLU A 108 6.19 -38.09 7.72
N SER A 109 7.02 -38.11 8.78
CA SER A 109 7.99 -37.04 9.05
C SER A 109 9.10 -36.97 7.99
N GLU A 110 9.54 -38.13 7.49
CA GLU A 110 10.50 -38.24 6.40
C GLU A 110 9.92 -37.66 5.12
N LYS A 111 8.70 -38.05 4.74
CA LYS A 111 8.01 -37.50 3.57
C LYS A 111 7.84 -35.99 3.65
N ALA A 112 7.50 -35.45 4.83
CA ALA A 112 7.39 -34.02 5.05
C ALA A 112 8.72 -33.28 4.83
N PHE A 113 9.82 -33.78 5.40
CA PHE A 113 11.15 -33.20 5.18
C PHE A 113 11.61 -33.32 3.73
N ILE A 114 11.43 -34.48 3.08
CA ILE A 114 11.78 -34.66 1.67
C ILE A 114 11.00 -33.68 0.79
N TYR A 115 9.70 -33.50 1.05
CA TYR A 115 8.88 -32.53 0.35
C TYR A 115 9.38 -31.09 0.54
N ALA A 116 9.76 -30.73 1.77
CA ALA A 116 10.31 -29.42 2.10
C ALA A 116 11.65 -29.16 1.37
N VAL A 117 12.57 -30.13 1.39
CA VAL A 117 13.87 -30.00 0.70
C VAL A 117 13.69 -29.94 -0.81
N LYS A 118 12.82 -30.78 -1.38
CA LYS A 118 12.53 -30.79 -2.83
C LYS A 118 11.99 -29.45 -3.32
N ASN A 119 11.17 -28.77 -2.53
CA ASN A 119 10.59 -27.46 -2.87
C ASN A 119 11.40 -26.27 -2.32
N GLN A 120 12.64 -26.51 -1.88
CA GLN A 120 13.55 -25.48 -1.36
C GLN A 120 12.92 -24.64 -0.24
N TYR A 121 12.44 -25.32 0.80
CA TYR A 121 11.84 -24.64 1.94
C TYR A 121 12.88 -23.87 2.75
N TRP A 122 12.51 -22.67 3.15
CA TRP A 122 13.25 -21.79 4.03
C TRP A 122 12.37 -21.47 5.23
N TYR A 123 12.99 -21.19 6.37
CA TYR A 123 12.32 -20.79 7.59
C TYR A 123 12.82 -19.43 8.05
N LYS A 124 11.95 -18.70 8.75
CA LYS A 124 12.21 -17.40 9.33
C LYS A 124 12.13 -17.46 10.85
N MET A 125 13.11 -16.84 11.50
CA MET A 125 13.15 -16.64 12.95
C MET A 125 13.37 -15.15 13.23
N TYR A 126 13.12 -14.74 14.47
CA TYR A 126 13.40 -13.39 14.94
C TYR A 126 14.11 -13.42 16.29
N MET A 127 15.05 -12.51 16.45
CA MET A 127 15.74 -12.24 17.71
C MET A 127 15.87 -10.72 17.83
N ASP A 128 15.28 -10.11 18.86
CA ASP A 128 15.29 -8.64 19.04
C ASP A 128 14.83 -7.87 17.79
N ASP A 129 13.72 -8.31 17.17
CA ASP A 129 13.16 -7.88 15.87
C ASP A 129 14.01 -8.15 14.62
N LEU A 130 15.27 -8.57 14.77
CA LEU A 130 16.14 -8.87 13.64
C LEU A 130 15.71 -10.17 12.95
N PRO A 131 15.39 -10.14 11.65
CA PRO A 131 14.98 -11.33 10.93
C PRO A 131 16.20 -12.22 10.61
N ILE A 132 16.01 -13.52 10.84
CA ILE A 132 16.99 -14.56 10.55
C ILE A 132 16.35 -15.56 9.60
N TRP A 133 17.10 -15.97 8.57
CA TRP A 133 16.62 -16.94 7.60
C TRP A 133 17.54 -18.15 7.54
N GLY A 134 16.94 -19.32 7.46
CA GLY A 134 17.66 -20.58 7.27
C GLY A 134 16.99 -21.44 6.23
N VAL A 135 17.77 -22.33 5.62
CA VAL A 135 17.26 -23.33 4.67
C VAL A 135 17.04 -24.64 5.41
N VAL A 136 15.95 -25.36 5.13
CA VAL A 136 15.65 -26.64 5.79
C VAL A 136 16.70 -27.71 5.46
N GLY A 137 17.10 -27.77 4.20
CA GLY A 137 18.04 -28.77 3.70
C GLY A 137 18.35 -28.59 2.22
N GLU A 138 19.19 -29.45 1.68
CA GLU A 138 19.63 -29.40 0.29
C GLU A 138 19.56 -30.79 -0.36
N PRO A 139 19.11 -30.89 -1.61
CA PRO A 139 19.27 -32.11 -2.39
C PRO A 139 20.73 -32.23 -2.85
N GLU A 140 21.25 -33.45 -2.85
CA GLU A 140 22.55 -33.77 -3.43
C GLU A 140 22.36 -34.86 -4.48
N GLU A 141 22.90 -34.63 -5.67
CA GLU A 141 22.87 -35.60 -6.76
C GLU A 141 24.20 -36.33 -6.84
N ASN A 142 24.20 -37.62 -6.54
CA ASN A 142 25.37 -38.48 -6.66
C ASN A 142 25.06 -39.63 -7.64
N ASN A 143 25.81 -39.71 -8.74
CA ASN A 143 25.66 -40.73 -9.77
C ASN A 143 24.22 -40.88 -10.32
N GLY A 144 23.49 -39.76 -10.49
CA GLY A 144 22.10 -39.75 -10.97
C GLY A 144 21.05 -40.14 -9.93
N VAL A 145 21.45 -40.44 -8.70
CA VAL A 145 20.54 -40.67 -7.56
C VAL A 145 20.49 -39.42 -6.70
N VAL A 146 19.31 -38.79 -6.64
CA VAL A 146 19.07 -37.62 -5.78
C VAL A 146 18.80 -38.09 -4.36
N SER A 147 19.70 -37.76 -3.43
CA SER A 147 19.52 -37.95 -2.00
C SER A 147 19.17 -36.61 -1.33
N TYR A 148 18.30 -36.65 -0.33
CA TYR A 148 17.84 -35.45 0.37
C TYR A 148 18.49 -35.37 1.75
N TYR A 149 19.03 -34.19 2.09
CA TYR A 149 19.70 -33.94 3.36
C TYR A 149 19.06 -32.76 4.08
N ILE A 150 19.12 -32.78 5.41
CA ILE A 150 18.70 -31.65 6.26
C ILE A 150 19.87 -31.10 7.08
N TRP A 151 19.77 -29.83 7.41
CA TRP A 151 20.72 -29.16 8.31
C TRP A 151 20.30 -29.35 9.76
N THR A 152 21.19 -29.90 10.58
CA THR A 152 20.89 -30.29 11.97
C THR A 152 21.53 -29.38 13.01
N HIS A 153 22.60 -28.68 12.65
CA HIS A 153 23.32 -27.78 13.54
C HIS A 153 23.04 -26.32 13.20
N LYS A 154 22.64 -25.52 14.20
CA LYS A 154 22.43 -24.07 14.08
C LYS A 154 23.49 -23.32 14.89
N LYS A 155 24.37 -22.61 14.21
CA LYS A 155 25.37 -21.76 14.85
C LYS A 155 24.95 -20.30 14.75
N PHE A 156 24.69 -19.68 15.91
CA PHE A 156 24.31 -18.28 16.03
C PHE A 156 25.55 -17.45 16.40
N ASP A 157 25.92 -16.52 15.53
CA ASP A 157 26.91 -15.49 15.82
C ASP A 157 26.17 -14.18 16.07
N ILE A 158 26.12 -13.74 17.34
CA ILE A 158 25.37 -12.57 17.78
C ILE A 158 26.32 -11.41 18.04
N GLY A 159 26.13 -10.32 17.31
CA GLY A 159 26.84 -9.06 17.48
C GLY A 159 26.19 -8.18 18.53
N TYR A 160 26.96 -7.70 19.52
CA TYR A 160 26.48 -6.75 20.52
C TYR A 160 27.30 -5.47 20.55
N ASN A 161 26.64 -4.35 20.86
CA ASN A 161 27.28 -3.07 21.15
C ASN A 161 26.74 -2.51 22.47
N GLY A 162 27.56 -2.47 23.51
CA GLY A 162 27.14 -2.06 24.85
C GLY A 162 26.13 -3.04 25.46
N LYS A 163 24.88 -2.58 25.59
CA LYS A 163 23.73 -3.32 26.16
C LYS A 163 22.71 -3.74 25.10
N GLN A 164 23.06 -3.65 23.81
CA GLN A 164 22.11 -3.85 22.72
C GLN A 164 22.61 -4.88 21.72
N ILE A 165 21.68 -5.62 21.11
CA ILE A 165 21.94 -6.55 20.02
C ILE A 165 21.90 -5.77 18.70
N VAL A 166 22.93 -5.94 17.88
CA VAL A 166 23.11 -5.16 16.64
C VAL A 166 23.27 -6.02 15.40
N ASP A 167 23.60 -7.30 15.52
CA ASP A 167 23.68 -8.21 14.38
C ASP A 167 23.38 -9.65 14.83
N VAL A 168 22.77 -10.44 13.95
CA VAL A 168 22.60 -11.88 14.14
C VAL A 168 22.90 -12.59 12.82
N ASN A 169 23.83 -13.54 12.87
CA ASN A 169 24.15 -14.43 11.76
C ASN A 169 23.83 -15.87 12.14
N LEU A 170 23.13 -16.57 11.25
CA LEU A 170 22.90 -18.01 11.35
C LEU A 170 23.77 -18.73 10.33
N THR A 171 24.60 -19.65 10.82
CA THR A 171 25.28 -20.64 9.98
C THR A 171 24.63 -21.99 10.22
N SER A 172 24.14 -22.62 9.15
CA SER A 172 23.58 -23.97 9.20
C SER A 172 24.66 -24.98 8.82
N GLU A 173 24.97 -25.91 9.72
CA GLU A 173 26.02 -26.92 9.51
C GLU A 173 25.48 -28.33 9.76
N ASN A 174 26.32 -29.33 9.47
CA ASN A 174 26.04 -30.75 9.65
C ASN A 174 24.83 -31.26 8.84
N LYS A 175 25.09 -31.72 7.61
CA LYS A 175 24.11 -32.35 6.73
C LYS A 175 23.86 -33.80 7.14
N VAL A 176 22.61 -34.14 7.43
CA VAL A 176 22.21 -35.52 7.73
C VAL A 176 21.25 -36.01 6.65
N LYS A 177 21.51 -37.21 6.13
CA LYS A 177 20.67 -37.83 5.09
C LYS A 177 19.34 -38.25 5.70
N LEU A 178 18.25 -37.93 5.01
CA LEU A 178 16.92 -38.40 5.37
C LEU A 178 16.80 -39.89 5.01
N VAL A 179 16.67 -40.73 6.05
CA VAL A 179 16.46 -42.17 5.94
C VAL A 179 15.42 -42.57 6.97
N GLN A 180 14.46 -43.42 6.59
CA GLN A 180 13.46 -43.98 7.49
C GLN A 180 14.08 -44.57 8.76
N ASP A 181 13.42 -44.36 9.90
CA ASP A 181 13.83 -44.82 11.24
C ASP A 181 15.16 -44.26 11.76
N ALA A 182 15.84 -43.36 11.03
CA ALA A 182 17.04 -42.70 11.51
C ALA A 182 16.71 -41.75 12.68
N ALA A 183 17.58 -41.76 13.69
CA ALA A 183 17.51 -40.82 14.80
C ALA A 183 18.34 -39.57 14.45
N ILE A 184 17.69 -38.41 14.41
CA ILE A 184 18.31 -37.13 14.08
C ILE A 184 18.40 -36.29 15.34
N SER A 185 19.63 -35.96 15.73
CA SER A 185 19.90 -35.04 16.83
C SER A 185 20.09 -33.62 16.30
N PHE A 186 19.36 -32.66 16.87
CA PHE A 186 19.52 -31.25 16.58
C PHE A 186 20.34 -30.57 17.66
N SER A 187 21.25 -29.70 17.21
CA SER A 187 22.15 -28.95 18.09
C SER A 187 22.17 -27.48 17.75
N TYR A 188 22.54 -26.67 18.74
CA TYR A 188 22.79 -25.26 18.57
C TYR A 188 24.09 -24.84 19.27
N GLU A 189 24.65 -23.73 18.81
CA GLU A 189 25.82 -23.05 19.37
C GLU A 189 25.56 -21.55 19.33
N VAL A 190 25.96 -20.82 20.38
CA VAL A 190 25.80 -19.37 20.46
C VAL A 190 27.16 -18.75 20.75
N ASN A 191 27.60 -17.82 19.90
CA ASN A 191 28.81 -17.04 20.09
C ASN A 191 28.49 -15.54 20.08
N TRP A 192 28.87 -14.85 21.13
CA TRP A 192 28.76 -13.40 21.25
C TRP A 192 30.02 -12.71 20.77
N LYS A 193 29.85 -11.76 19.85
CA LYS A 193 30.95 -10.96 19.30
C LYS A 193 30.69 -9.49 19.52
N LYS A 194 31.68 -8.78 20.05
CA LYS A 194 31.59 -7.32 20.18
C LYS A 194 31.64 -6.68 18.80
N SER A 195 30.67 -5.82 18.49
CA SER A 195 30.55 -5.07 17.24
C SER A 195 30.66 -3.56 17.48
N ASN A 196 31.12 -2.83 16.47
CA ASN A 196 31.18 -1.36 16.47
C ASN A 196 29.96 -0.71 15.78
N VAL A 197 29.03 -1.53 15.26
CA VAL A 197 27.80 -1.04 14.61
C VAL A 197 26.91 -0.39 15.66
N LYS A 198 26.37 0.79 15.37
CA LYS A 198 25.42 1.48 16.25
C LYS A 198 24.05 0.81 16.16
N PHE A 199 23.24 0.97 17.20
CA PHE A 199 21.89 0.39 17.22
C PHE A 199 20.99 0.90 16.08
N GLU A 200 21.10 2.18 15.74
CA GLU A 200 20.35 2.81 14.64
C GLU A 200 20.66 2.16 13.28
N ASP A 201 21.94 1.82 13.05
CA ASP A 201 22.42 1.27 11.77
C ASP A 201 22.25 -0.26 11.67
N ARG A 202 21.64 -0.93 12.67
CA ARG A 202 21.57 -2.40 12.74
C ARG A 202 20.82 -3.04 11.58
N PHE A 203 19.87 -2.32 10.99
CA PHE A 203 19.06 -2.80 9.87
C PHE A 203 19.74 -2.63 8.50
N ASP A 204 20.83 -1.85 8.41
CA ASP A 204 21.50 -1.54 7.13
C ASP A 204 21.97 -2.79 6.39
N LYS A 205 22.32 -3.85 7.11
CA LYS A 205 22.71 -5.15 6.54
C LYS A 205 21.59 -5.80 5.72
N TYR A 206 20.33 -5.54 6.05
CA TYR A 206 19.16 -6.08 5.36
C TYR A 206 18.70 -5.19 4.20
N LEU A 207 19.18 -3.95 4.14
CA LEU A 207 18.96 -3.05 3.02
C LEU A 207 19.87 -3.49 1.88
N ASP A 208 19.33 -3.57 0.65
CA ASP A 208 20.10 -3.97 -0.54
C ASP A 208 20.45 -2.73 -1.38
N PRO A 209 21.53 -1.98 -1.04
CA PRO A 209 21.88 -0.72 -1.70
C PRO A 209 22.28 -0.93 -3.17
N ASN A 210 22.77 -2.12 -3.52
CA ASN A 210 23.14 -2.46 -4.89
C ASN A 210 21.92 -2.60 -5.80
N PHE A 211 20.77 -2.98 -5.24
CA PHE A 211 19.51 -3.06 -5.97
C PHE A 211 18.82 -1.71 -6.08
N PHE A 212 18.74 -0.94 -4.99
CA PHE A 212 18.15 0.40 -4.98
C PHE A 212 19.15 1.49 -5.39
N GLN A 213 19.79 1.30 -6.56
CA GLN A 213 20.78 2.24 -7.04
C GLN A 213 20.16 3.63 -7.22
N HIS A 214 20.64 4.60 -6.46
CA HIS A 214 20.18 5.99 -6.55
C HIS A 214 20.24 6.54 -7.98
N ARG A 215 21.19 6.10 -8.81
CA ARG A 215 21.31 6.51 -10.22
C ARG A 215 20.07 6.16 -11.05
N ILE A 216 19.48 4.99 -10.83
CA ILE A 216 18.31 4.52 -11.59
C ILE A 216 17.07 5.32 -11.18
N HIS A 217 16.90 5.60 -9.88
CA HIS A 217 15.82 6.45 -9.38
C HIS A 217 15.93 7.89 -9.89
N TRP A 218 17.13 8.47 -9.91
CA TRP A 218 17.34 9.81 -10.48
C TRP A 218 17.07 9.86 -11.99
N PHE A 219 17.45 8.83 -12.73
CA PHE A 219 17.13 8.71 -14.17
C PHE A 219 15.62 8.64 -14.41
N SER A 220 14.90 7.84 -13.60
CA SER A 220 13.44 7.75 -13.62
C SER A 220 12.79 9.11 -13.37
N ILE A 221 13.21 9.81 -12.31
CA ILE A 221 12.67 11.14 -11.97
C ILE A 221 12.93 12.16 -13.06
N PHE A 222 14.14 12.21 -13.62
CA PHE A 222 14.47 13.15 -14.68
C PHE A 222 13.58 12.95 -15.92
N ASN A 223 13.40 11.69 -16.34
CA ASN A 223 12.55 11.35 -17.48
C ASN A 223 11.08 11.74 -17.22
N SER A 224 10.56 11.43 -16.04
CA SER A 224 9.19 11.76 -15.67
C SER A 224 8.99 13.27 -15.48
N PHE A 225 10.00 13.99 -15.01
CA PHE A 225 9.97 15.45 -14.87
C PHE A 225 9.95 16.17 -16.21
N MET A 226 10.69 15.70 -17.22
CA MET A 226 10.61 16.23 -18.60
C MET A 226 9.19 16.11 -19.17
N MET A 227 8.53 14.97 -18.93
CA MET A 227 7.13 14.76 -19.33
C MET A 227 6.17 15.74 -18.63
N VAL A 228 6.39 16.05 -17.36
CA VAL A 228 5.61 17.06 -16.62
C VAL A 228 5.75 18.44 -17.26
N ILE A 229 6.97 18.90 -17.54
CA ILE A 229 7.20 20.22 -18.15
C ILE A 229 6.47 20.33 -19.49
N PHE A 230 6.56 19.29 -20.32
CA PHE A 230 5.86 19.25 -21.60
C PHE A 230 4.34 19.37 -21.44
N LEU A 231 3.75 18.59 -20.53
CA LEU A 231 2.30 18.58 -20.29
C LEU A 231 1.79 19.88 -19.68
N VAL A 232 2.51 20.44 -18.70
CA VAL A 232 2.17 21.75 -18.12
C VAL A 232 2.27 22.84 -19.17
N GLY A 233 3.27 22.78 -20.05
CA GLY A 233 3.41 23.68 -21.20
C GLY A 233 2.23 23.58 -22.16
N LEU A 234 1.79 22.36 -22.49
CA LEU A 234 0.63 22.11 -23.36
C LEU A 234 -0.67 22.64 -22.72
N VAL A 235 -0.92 22.35 -21.45
CA VAL A 235 -2.11 22.86 -20.73
C VAL A 235 -2.09 24.38 -20.64
N SER A 236 -0.94 24.96 -20.33
CA SER A 236 -0.75 26.43 -20.28
C SER A 236 -0.99 27.06 -21.66
N MET A 237 -0.51 26.42 -22.74
CA MET A 237 -0.77 26.86 -24.11
C MET A 237 -2.26 26.80 -24.43
N ILE A 238 -2.97 25.72 -24.08
CA ILE A 238 -4.42 25.62 -24.29
C ILE A 238 -5.12 26.76 -23.55
N LEU A 239 -4.84 26.94 -22.26
CA LEU A 239 -5.48 27.97 -21.44
C LEU A 239 -5.16 29.38 -21.96
N MET A 240 -3.89 29.68 -22.28
CA MET A 240 -3.48 30.98 -22.82
C MET A 240 -4.03 31.22 -24.23
N ARG A 241 -4.12 30.20 -25.08
CA ARG A 241 -4.70 30.30 -26.43
C ARG A 241 -6.20 30.58 -26.35
N THR A 242 -6.91 29.88 -25.48
CA THR A 242 -8.35 30.11 -25.24
C THR A 242 -8.58 31.53 -24.72
N LEU A 243 -7.83 31.96 -23.70
CA LEU A 243 -7.96 33.30 -23.12
C LEU A 243 -7.57 34.42 -24.10
N ARG A 244 -6.44 34.30 -24.81
CA ARG A 244 -6.00 35.34 -25.77
C ARG A 244 -6.91 35.45 -26.99
N LYS A 245 -7.39 34.32 -27.50
CA LYS A 245 -8.32 34.30 -28.64
C LYS A 245 -9.66 34.93 -28.26
N ASP A 246 -10.10 34.72 -27.04
CA ASP A 246 -11.31 35.35 -26.52
C ASP A 246 -11.12 36.86 -26.31
N TYR A 247 -10.01 37.29 -25.69
CA TYR A 247 -9.71 38.72 -25.51
C TYR A 247 -9.59 39.48 -26.84
N ALA A 248 -8.87 38.90 -27.81
CA ALA A 248 -8.69 39.51 -29.14
C ALA A 248 -9.97 39.49 -29.99
N ARG A 249 -10.93 38.61 -29.69
CA ARG A 249 -12.25 38.63 -30.33
C ARG A 249 -13.10 39.75 -29.74
N TYR A 250 -13.17 39.90 -28.42
CA TYR A 250 -13.94 41.00 -27.79
C TYR A 250 -13.47 42.39 -28.25
N SER A 251 -12.16 42.59 -28.41
CA SER A 251 -11.65 43.85 -28.96
C SER A 251 -12.03 44.10 -30.42
N ARG A 252 -12.37 43.04 -31.19
CA ARG A 252 -12.85 43.15 -32.58
C ARG A 252 -14.38 43.16 -32.68
N ASP A 253 -15.08 42.51 -31.75
CA ASP A 253 -16.55 42.50 -31.68
C ASP A 253 -17.11 43.87 -31.25
N GLU A 254 -16.34 44.72 -30.55
CA GLU A 254 -16.70 46.14 -30.35
C GLU A 254 -16.64 46.98 -31.65
N GLU A 255 -15.99 46.47 -32.70
CA GLU A 255 -15.81 47.16 -33.99
C GLU A 255 -16.63 46.54 -35.15
N MET A 256 -17.34 45.42 -34.93
CA MET A 256 -18.11 44.69 -35.96
C MET A 256 -19.61 45.04 -35.94
N ASP A 257 -20.20 45.21 -37.14
CA ASP A 257 -21.61 45.55 -37.35
C ASP A 257 -22.54 44.36 -37.04
N ASP A 258 -23.75 44.64 -36.55
CA ASP A 258 -24.67 43.64 -35.94
C ASP A 258 -25.05 42.45 -36.86
N MET A 259 -24.85 42.57 -38.18
CA MET A 259 -25.20 41.55 -39.18
C MET A 259 -24.11 40.47 -39.36
N GLU A 260 -22.86 40.75 -39.00
CA GLU A 260 -21.73 39.80 -39.07
C GLU A 260 -21.57 39.00 -37.75
N ARG A 261 -22.35 39.40 -36.74
CA ARG A 261 -22.42 38.85 -35.39
C ARG A 261 -23.06 37.46 -35.31
N ASP A 262 -23.93 37.13 -36.28
CA ASP A 262 -24.77 35.91 -36.29
C ASP A 262 -24.17 34.76 -37.15
N LEU A 263 -23.05 35.00 -37.84
CA LEU A 263 -22.41 34.05 -38.78
C LEU A 263 -21.10 33.43 -38.26
N GLY A 264 -20.67 33.80 -37.06
CA GLY A 264 -19.37 33.40 -36.52
C GLY A 264 -19.41 32.12 -35.67
N ASP A 265 -19.56 30.95 -36.31
CA ASP A 265 -19.37 29.59 -35.74
C ASP A 265 -18.90 29.58 -34.27
N GLU A 266 -19.86 29.55 -33.33
CA GLU A 266 -19.54 29.52 -31.91
C GLU A 266 -18.90 28.17 -31.57
N TYR A 267 -17.67 28.20 -31.07
CA TYR A 267 -16.84 27.02 -30.80
C TYR A 267 -17.52 26.00 -29.88
N GLY A 268 -17.44 24.70 -30.22
CA GLY A 268 -18.19 23.60 -29.59
C GLY A 268 -18.22 23.55 -28.07
N TRP A 269 -17.11 23.83 -27.36
CA TRP A 269 -17.14 23.85 -25.90
C TRP A 269 -17.96 25.01 -25.31
N LYS A 270 -18.06 26.16 -25.98
CA LYS A 270 -18.88 27.28 -25.49
C LYS A 270 -20.38 27.00 -25.63
N GLN A 271 -20.78 26.24 -26.66
CA GLN A 271 -22.17 25.89 -26.89
C GLN A 271 -22.79 25.06 -25.76
N VAL A 272 -21.97 24.32 -25.00
CA VAL A 272 -22.44 23.47 -23.91
C VAL A 272 -22.51 24.18 -22.54
N HIS A 273 -22.32 25.51 -22.48
CA HIS A 273 -22.31 26.27 -21.23
C HIS A 273 -23.55 26.04 -20.35
N GLY A 274 -24.72 25.84 -20.96
CA GLY A 274 -25.99 25.58 -20.26
C GLY A 274 -26.15 24.14 -19.73
N ASP A 275 -25.29 23.20 -20.10
CA ASP A 275 -25.40 21.78 -19.72
C ASP A 275 -24.19 21.23 -18.94
N VAL A 276 -23.07 21.95 -18.92
CA VAL A 276 -21.79 21.52 -18.32
C VAL A 276 -21.86 21.29 -16.81
N PHE A 277 -22.68 22.04 -16.08
CA PHE A 277 -22.78 21.96 -14.61
C PHE A 277 -23.93 21.05 -14.13
N ARG A 278 -24.46 20.19 -15.02
CA ARG A 278 -25.44 19.17 -14.62
C ARG A 278 -24.85 18.20 -13.58
N PRO A 279 -25.67 17.68 -12.66
CA PRO A 279 -25.28 16.60 -11.78
C PRO A 279 -24.79 15.37 -12.55
N ALA A 280 -23.80 14.66 -11.99
CA ALA A 280 -23.29 13.42 -12.57
C ALA A 280 -24.40 12.37 -12.63
N SER A 281 -24.37 11.51 -13.67
CA SER A 281 -25.12 10.25 -13.62
C SER A 281 -24.68 9.46 -12.39
N HIS A 282 -25.61 8.79 -11.70
CA HIS A 282 -25.31 8.08 -10.46
C HIS A 282 -24.54 8.91 -9.40
N ALA A 283 -24.99 10.14 -9.15
CA ALA A 283 -24.35 11.10 -8.22
C ALA A 283 -23.97 10.53 -6.84
N MET A 284 -24.72 9.54 -6.32
CA MET A 284 -24.40 8.87 -5.05
C MET A 284 -23.09 8.08 -5.11
N LEU A 285 -22.91 7.24 -6.14
CA LEU A 285 -21.67 6.48 -6.32
C LEU A 285 -20.51 7.41 -6.66
N PHE A 286 -20.75 8.38 -7.55
CA PHE A 286 -19.73 9.35 -7.95
C PHE A 286 -19.18 10.13 -6.75
N SER A 287 -20.07 10.71 -5.93
CA SER A 287 -19.67 11.44 -4.73
C SER A 287 -18.99 10.55 -3.68
N ALA A 288 -19.41 9.29 -3.52
CA ALA A 288 -18.74 8.33 -2.64
C ALA A 288 -17.31 8.00 -3.13
N LEU A 289 -17.11 7.81 -4.44
CA LEU A 289 -15.78 7.58 -5.02
C LEU A 289 -14.85 8.80 -4.86
N ILE A 290 -15.38 10.02 -5.06
CA ILE A 290 -14.62 11.25 -4.84
C ILE A 290 -14.23 11.41 -3.37
N GLY A 291 -15.16 11.18 -2.44
CA GLY A 291 -14.85 11.20 -1.00
C GLY A 291 -13.77 10.18 -0.63
N ALA A 292 -13.90 8.95 -1.12
CA ALA A 292 -12.93 7.88 -0.90
C ALA A 292 -11.55 8.24 -1.48
N GLY A 293 -11.49 8.85 -2.67
CA GLY A 293 -10.22 9.25 -3.27
C GLY A 293 -9.52 10.38 -2.53
N TYR A 294 -10.27 11.38 -2.04
CA TYR A 294 -9.69 12.41 -1.16
C TYR A 294 -9.08 11.78 0.10
N GLN A 295 -9.78 10.84 0.74
CA GLN A 295 -9.27 10.11 1.89
C GLN A 295 -8.01 9.31 1.54
N VAL A 296 -8.05 8.49 0.48
CA VAL A 296 -6.90 7.67 0.04
C VAL A 296 -5.69 8.55 -0.29
N THR A 297 -5.87 9.68 -0.99
CA THR A 297 -4.77 10.63 -1.26
C THR A 297 -4.11 11.12 0.02
N VAL A 298 -4.91 11.51 1.02
CA VAL A 298 -4.38 12.00 2.30
C VAL A 298 -3.72 10.88 3.10
N VAL A 299 -4.27 9.66 3.06
CA VAL A 299 -3.68 8.49 3.71
C VAL A 299 -2.32 8.17 3.10
N VAL A 300 -2.22 8.06 1.77
CA VAL A 300 -0.95 7.78 1.09
C VAL A 300 0.09 8.86 1.40
N LEU A 301 -0.29 10.15 1.32
CA LEU A 301 0.63 11.24 1.65
C LEU A 301 1.10 11.17 3.10
N SER A 302 0.19 10.94 4.04
CA SER A 302 0.52 10.88 5.47
C SER A 302 1.39 9.68 5.80
N VAL A 303 1.10 8.50 5.23
CA VAL A 303 1.92 7.29 5.42
C VAL A 303 3.33 7.49 4.86
N ILE A 304 3.49 8.14 3.70
CA ILE A 304 4.81 8.47 3.15
C ILE A 304 5.57 9.42 4.09
N ILE A 305 4.90 10.44 4.63
CA ILE A 305 5.52 11.38 5.58
C ILE A 305 5.94 10.65 6.87
N PHE A 306 5.08 9.82 7.44
CA PHE A 306 5.42 9.02 8.62
C PHE A 306 6.54 8.03 8.33
N ALA A 307 6.60 7.44 7.13
CA ALA A 307 7.68 6.55 6.75
C ALA A 307 9.04 7.27 6.62
N ILE A 308 9.04 8.54 6.21
CA ILE A 308 10.25 9.37 6.19
C ILE A 308 10.70 9.75 7.61
N LEU A 309 9.76 9.98 8.54
CA LEU A 309 10.07 10.46 9.89
C LEU A 309 10.41 9.34 10.89
N GLY A 310 9.85 8.15 10.73
CA GLY A 310 9.81 7.12 11.78
C GLY A 310 10.44 5.78 11.45
N GLU A 311 11.24 5.69 10.38
CA GLU A 311 11.95 4.46 9.93
C GLU A 311 11.22 3.14 10.22
N PRO A 312 9.99 3.00 9.73
CA PRO A 312 9.05 1.97 10.20
C PRO A 312 9.36 0.56 9.67
N TYR A 313 10.47 0.38 8.96
CA TYR A 313 11.00 -0.93 8.58
C TYR A 313 11.77 -1.61 9.71
N THR A 314 12.11 -0.88 10.77
CA THR A 314 12.80 -1.37 11.96
C THR A 314 11.89 -2.23 12.84
N GLU A 315 10.62 -1.85 12.93
CA GLU A 315 9.59 -2.55 13.70
C GLU A 315 8.67 -3.40 12.81
N ARG A 316 8.36 -4.61 13.27
CA ARG A 316 7.45 -5.53 12.57
C ARG A 316 6.03 -4.99 12.54
N GLY A 317 5.38 -5.04 11.38
CA GLY A 317 3.98 -4.64 11.23
C GLY A 317 3.68 -3.13 11.38
N SER A 318 4.66 -2.30 11.76
CA SER A 318 4.48 -0.87 12.07
C SER A 318 3.88 -0.07 10.89
N MET A 319 4.31 -0.36 9.66
CA MET A 319 3.74 0.27 8.46
C MET A 319 2.24 0.02 8.28
N LEU A 320 1.78 -1.20 8.57
CA LEU A 320 0.37 -1.56 8.47
C LEU A 320 -0.44 -0.89 9.60
N SER A 321 0.09 -0.88 10.83
CA SER A 321 -0.50 -0.18 11.97
C SER A 321 -0.71 1.30 11.68
N ILE A 322 0.33 1.98 11.17
CA ILE A 322 0.28 3.40 10.80
C ILE A 322 -0.77 3.62 9.71
N ALA A 323 -0.81 2.78 8.68
CA ALA A 323 -1.79 2.90 7.61
C ALA A 323 -3.24 2.76 8.11
N ILE A 324 -3.53 1.77 8.97
CA ILE A 324 -4.87 1.56 9.55
C ILE A 324 -5.27 2.75 10.43
N PHE A 325 -4.35 3.22 11.29
CA PHE A 325 -4.59 4.36 12.16
C PHE A 325 -4.87 5.64 11.38
N VAL A 326 -4.03 5.95 10.39
CA VAL A 326 -4.19 7.13 9.52
C VAL A 326 -5.47 7.03 8.71
N TYR A 327 -5.82 5.85 8.19
CA TYR A 327 -7.09 5.64 7.48
C TYR A 327 -8.29 5.95 8.36
N ALA A 328 -8.30 5.42 9.59
CA ALA A 328 -9.35 5.69 10.57
C ALA A 328 -9.43 7.18 10.93
N ALA A 329 -8.29 7.83 11.22
CA ALA A 329 -8.22 9.24 11.59
C ALA A 329 -8.65 10.20 10.47
N THR A 330 -8.43 9.83 9.21
CA THR A 330 -8.79 10.65 8.03
C THR A 330 -10.20 10.41 7.51
N SER A 331 -10.98 9.52 8.13
CA SER A 331 -12.40 9.26 7.78
C SER A 331 -13.28 10.51 7.66
N PRO A 332 -13.12 11.59 8.46
CA PRO A 332 -13.91 12.81 8.28
C PRO A 332 -13.72 13.48 6.91
N ILE A 333 -12.55 13.31 6.27
CA ILE A 333 -12.26 13.88 4.94
C ILE A 333 -13.14 13.22 3.87
N ASN A 334 -13.30 11.89 3.96
CA ASN A 334 -14.20 11.14 3.08
C ASN A 334 -15.63 11.66 3.18
N GLY A 335 -16.14 11.77 4.42
CA GLY A 335 -17.47 12.28 4.70
C GLY A 335 -17.65 13.71 4.21
N TYR A 336 -16.69 14.60 4.44
CA TYR A 336 -16.73 16.01 4.06
C TYR A 336 -16.78 16.19 2.54
N ALA A 337 -15.84 15.58 1.81
CA ALA A 337 -15.76 15.72 0.36
C ALA A 337 -16.93 15.03 -0.35
N GLY A 338 -17.26 13.79 0.04
CA GLY A 338 -18.36 13.04 -0.58
C GLY A 338 -19.73 13.62 -0.23
N GLY A 339 -19.98 13.90 1.04
CA GLY A 339 -21.24 14.48 1.52
C GLY A 339 -21.50 15.88 0.98
N GLY A 340 -20.46 16.72 0.94
CA GLY A 340 -20.54 18.07 0.35
C GLY A 340 -20.83 18.03 -1.14
N LEU A 341 -20.11 17.20 -1.90
CA LEU A 341 -20.34 17.07 -3.35
C LEU A 341 -21.73 16.52 -3.68
N TYR A 342 -22.22 15.52 -2.92
CA TYR A 342 -23.56 14.96 -3.10
C TYR A 342 -24.65 16.01 -2.86
N ALA A 343 -24.49 16.86 -1.84
CA ALA A 343 -25.40 17.97 -1.58
C ALA A 343 -25.36 19.03 -2.69
N ARG A 344 -24.17 19.40 -3.20
CA ARG A 344 -24.03 20.32 -4.34
C ARG A 344 -24.73 19.82 -5.60
N MET A 345 -24.75 18.50 -5.81
CA MET A 345 -25.43 17.85 -6.94
C MET A 345 -26.96 17.70 -6.74
N GLY A 346 -27.53 18.23 -5.65
CA GLY A 346 -28.97 18.15 -5.36
C GLY A 346 -29.43 16.84 -4.71
N GLY A 347 -28.49 16.04 -4.19
CA GLY A 347 -28.76 14.77 -3.54
C GLY A 347 -29.51 14.92 -2.20
N ARG A 348 -30.66 14.26 -2.06
CA ARG A 348 -31.50 14.34 -0.84
C ARG A 348 -31.25 13.20 0.15
N ILE A 349 -30.85 12.01 -0.32
CA ILE A 349 -30.73 10.78 0.50
C ILE A 349 -29.31 10.66 1.06
N TRP A 350 -28.92 11.64 1.87
CA TRP A 350 -27.55 11.82 2.36
C TRP A 350 -27.07 10.70 3.30
N ILE A 351 -27.96 10.08 4.07
CA ILE A 351 -27.60 8.96 4.97
C ILE A 351 -27.11 7.75 4.16
N LYS A 352 -27.78 7.43 3.05
CA LYS A 352 -27.35 6.33 2.17
C LYS A 352 -26.00 6.63 1.52
N GLN A 353 -25.78 7.87 1.10
CA GLN A 353 -24.48 8.28 0.55
C GLN A 353 -23.37 8.18 1.61
N MET A 354 -23.62 8.59 2.85
CA MET A 354 -22.67 8.47 3.95
C MET A 354 -22.33 7.01 4.25
N ILE A 355 -23.33 6.12 4.34
CA ILE A 355 -23.09 4.68 4.55
C ILE A 355 -22.25 4.10 3.41
N LEU A 356 -22.60 4.44 2.15
CA LEU A 356 -21.83 3.99 0.98
C LEU A 356 -20.38 4.51 1.05
N SER A 357 -20.18 5.78 1.37
CA SER A 357 -18.87 6.42 1.49
C SER A 357 -18.02 5.80 2.60
N ALA A 358 -18.61 5.49 3.76
CA ALA A 358 -17.92 4.87 4.89
C ALA A 358 -17.50 3.42 4.62
N PHE A 359 -18.36 2.62 4.00
CA PHE A 359 -18.17 1.17 3.90
C PHE A 359 -17.71 0.66 2.53
N MET A 360 -17.76 1.44 1.45
CA MET A 360 -17.39 0.96 0.11
C MET A 360 -15.96 0.39 0.06
N LEU A 361 -14.96 1.16 0.50
CA LEU A 361 -13.56 0.69 0.50
C LEU A 361 -13.32 -0.43 1.53
N PRO A 362 -13.74 -0.29 2.80
CA PRO A 362 -13.58 -1.37 3.77
C PRO A 362 -14.23 -2.69 3.35
N LEU A 363 -15.43 -2.65 2.74
CA LEU A 363 -16.11 -3.87 2.27
C LEU A 363 -15.36 -4.55 1.13
N ILE A 364 -14.79 -3.78 0.19
CA ILE A 364 -14.00 -4.36 -0.90
C ILE A 364 -12.71 -5.00 -0.33
N VAL A 365 -12.01 -4.31 0.56
CA VAL A 365 -10.80 -4.83 1.21
C VAL A 365 -11.11 -6.08 2.03
N CYS A 366 -12.13 -6.03 2.89
CA CYS A 366 -12.53 -7.16 3.72
C CYS A 366 -13.05 -8.33 2.88
N GLY A 367 -13.79 -8.06 1.79
CA GLY A 367 -14.29 -9.08 0.87
C GLY A 367 -13.15 -9.83 0.17
N THR A 368 -12.16 -9.11 -0.35
CA THR A 368 -10.96 -9.73 -0.95
C THR A 368 -10.13 -10.46 0.10
N ALA A 369 -9.92 -9.88 1.29
CA ALA A 369 -9.21 -10.52 2.38
C ALA A 369 -9.91 -11.81 2.84
N PHE A 370 -11.24 -11.81 2.97
CA PHE A 370 -12.02 -12.98 3.35
C PHE A 370 -11.94 -14.09 2.29
N PHE A 371 -12.02 -13.74 1.01
CA PHE A 371 -11.84 -14.70 -0.09
C PHE A 371 -10.45 -15.36 -0.05
N ILE A 372 -9.40 -14.56 0.11
CA ILE A 372 -8.03 -15.08 0.25
C ILE A 372 -7.88 -15.91 1.52
N ASN A 373 -8.51 -15.50 2.62
CA ASN A 373 -8.48 -16.21 3.89
C ASN A 373 -9.14 -17.60 3.80
N PHE A 374 -10.22 -17.73 3.04
CA PHE A 374 -10.84 -19.03 2.77
C PHE A 374 -9.86 -20.01 2.11
N ILE A 375 -9.09 -19.53 1.14
CA ILE A 375 -8.03 -20.32 0.50
C ILE A 375 -6.89 -20.61 1.49
N ALA A 376 -6.48 -19.62 2.31
CA ALA A 376 -5.45 -19.80 3.33
C ALA A 376 -5.81 -20.93 4.31
N MET A 377 -7.07 -20.95 4.78
CA MET A 377 -7.58 -21.98 5.67
C MET A 377 -7.59 -23.37 5.01
N TYR A 378 -7.97 -23.46 3.73
CA TYR A 378 -7.92 -24.73 2.98
C TYR A 378 -6.50 -25.31 2.90
N TYR A 379 -5.49 -24.44 2.78
CA TYR A 379 -4.08 -24.86 2.78
C TYR A 379 -3.49 -25.04 4.18
N HIS A 380 -4.21 -24.76 5.27
CA HIS A 380 -3.65 -24.68 6.64
C HIS A 380 -2.43 -23.75 6.74
N ALA A 381 -2.42 -22.67 5.95
CA ALA A 381 -1.33 -21.70 5.97
C ALA A 381 -1.39 -20.83 7.24
N SER A 382 -0.24 -20.48 7.83
CA SER A 382 -0.13 -19.53 8.96
C SER A 382 -0.61 -18.12 8.61
N ARG A 383 -0.80 -17.83 7.31
CA ARG A 383 -1.38 -16.58 6.83
C ARG A 383 -2.90 -16.52 6.88
N ALA A 384 -3.54 -17.55 7.40
CA ALA A 384 -4.94 -17.47 7.76
C ALA A 384 -5.12 -16.46 8.90
N ILE A 385 -5.86 -15.38 8.63
CA ILE A 385 -6.18 -14.33 9.59
C ILE A 385 -7.11 -14.93 10.66
N PRO A 386 -6.76 -14.85 11.95
CA PRO A 386 -7.60 -15.36 13.01
C PRO A 386 -8.91 -14.56 13.12
N PHE A 387 -9.98 -15.22 13.58
CA PHE A 387 -11.30 -14.61 13.70
C PHE A 387 -11.31 -13.32 14.54
N GLY A 388 -10.55 -13.29 15.65
CA GLY A 388 -10.45 -12.12 16.52
C GLY A 388 -9.90 -10.87 15.82
N SER A 389 -8.96 -11.01 14.89
CA SER A 389 -8.44 -9.88 14.10
C SER A 389 -9.49 -9.34 13.13
N MET A 390 -10.32 -10.21 12.54
CA MET A 390 -11.43 -9.80 11.67
C MET A 390 -12.51 -9.03 12.44
N GLU A 391 -12.84 -9.49 13.64
CA GLU A 391 -13.77 -8.81 14.54
C GLU A 391 -13.24 -7.43 14.93
N THR A 392 -11.94 -7.32 15.22
CA THR A 392 -11.29 -6.05 15.56
C THR A 392 -11.39 -5.04 14.40
N VAL A 393 -11.10 -5.45 13.16
CA VAL A 393 -11.26 -4.58 11.97
C VAL A 393 -12.72 -4.13 11.81
N THR A 394 -13.67 -5.03 12.05
CA THR A 394 -15.10 -4.72 11.99
C THR A 394 -15.49 -3.68 13.06
N CYS A 395 -14.98 -3.82 14.28
CA CYS A 395 -15.17 -2.86 15.35
C CYS A 395 -14.59 -1.48 15.01
N ILE A 396 -13.39 -1.41 14.41
CA ILE A 396 -12.81 -0.14 13.93
C ILE A 396 -13.71 0.50 12.88
N CYS A 397 -14.27 -0.28 11.96
CA CYS A 397 -15.18 0.24 10.93
C CYS A 397 -16.46 0.84 11.53
N ILE A 398 -17.08 0.16 12.50
CA ILE A 398 -18.36 0.56 13.08
C ILE A 398 -18.19 1.68 14.12
N PHE A 399 -17.21 1.57 15.02
CA PHE A 399 -17.07 2.47 16.17
C PHE A 399 -16.13 3.65 15.94
N VAL A 400 -15.28 3.60 14.91
CA VAL A 400 -14.34 4.69 14.60
C VAL A 400 -14.65 5.31 13.24
N ILE A 401 -14.59 4.52 12.16
CA ILE A 401 -14.73 5.05 10.79
C ILE A 401 -16.12 5.63 10.54
N LEU A 402 -17.18 4.90 10.89
CA LEU A 402 -18.57 5.34 10.68
C LEU A 402 -18.91 6.67 11.38
N PRO A 403 -18.71 6.84 12.71
CA PRO A 403 -19.02 8.11 13.39
C PRO A 403 -18.15 9.27 12.90
N LEU A 404 -16.86 9.04 12.63
CA LEU A 404 -15.99 10.09 12.07
C LEU A 404 -16.42 10.51 10.67
N THR A 405 -16.85 9.56 9.84
CA THR A 405 -17.40 9.86 8.50
C THR A 405 -18.70 10.64 8.61
N LEU A 406 -19.58 10.29 9.56
CA LEU A 406 -20.83 11.03 9.83
C LEU A 406 -20.55 12.50 10.17
N VAL A 407 -19.60 12.77 11.07
CA VAL A 407 -19.18 14.14 11.43
C VAL A 407 -18.70 14.88 10.18
N GLY A 408 -17.83 14.25 9.39
CA GLY A 408 -17.35 14.78 8.11
C GLY A 408 -18.51 15.13 7.17
N THR A 409 -19.47 14.22 6.98
CA THR A 409 -20.62 14.43 6.10
C THR A 409 -21.51 15.58 6.54
N ILE A 410 -21.77 15.73 7.83
CA ILE A 410 -22.56 16.86 8.35
C ILE A 410 -21.84 18.19 8.06
N LEU A 411 -20.53 18.26 8.34
CA LEU A 411 -19.72 19.44 8.06
C LEU A 411 -19.68 19.76 6.56
N GLY A 412 -19.45 18.77 5.72
CA GLY A 412 -19.37 18.94 4.26
C GLY A 412 -20.67 19.44 3.65
N ARG A 413 -21.82 18.93 4.13
CA ARG A 413 -23.14 19.37 3.65
C ARG A 413 -23.48 20.79 4.07
N ASN A 414 -23.09 21.19 5.29
CA ASN A 414 -23.43 22.53 5.79
C ASN A 414 -22.48 23.61 5.25
N LEU A 415 -21.17 23.32 5.16
CA LEU A 415 -20.15 24.30 4.75
C LEU A 415 -19.95 24.34 3.24
N ALA A 416 -20.08 23.19 2.58
CA ALA A 416 -19.75 23.02 1.18
C ALA A 416 -20.91 22.43 0.37
N GLY A 417 -22.13 22.31 0.90
CA GLY A 417 -23.25 21.67 0.17
C GLY A 417 -24.05 22.58 -0.76
N THR A 418 -23.82 23.89 -0.75
CA THR A 418 -24.56 24.85 -1.58
C THR A 418 -24.17 24.73 -3.05
N PRO A 419 -25.12 24.56 -3.99
CA PRO A 419 -24.82 24.58 -5.42
C PRO A 419 -24.18 25.91 -5.84
N ASP A 420 -23.00 25.85 -6.45
CA ASP A 420 -22.16 26.99 -6.81
C ASP A 420 -21.73 26.93 -8.28
N ALA A 421 -22.70 26.70 -9.18
CA ALA A 421 -22.48 26.65 -10.61
C ALA A 421 -22.27 28.06 -11.20
N PRO A 422 -21.19 28.31 -11.97
CA PRO A 422 -20.93 29.60 -12.63
C PRO A 422 -22.01 30.01 -13.65
N CYS A 423 -22.62 29.03 -14.32
CA CYS A 423 -23.63 29.25 -15.36
C CYS A 423 -24.95 28.60 -14.97
N ARG A 424 -26.06 29.20 -15.42
CA ARG A 424 -27.39 28.61 -15.25
C ARG A 424 -27.49 27.33 -16.07
N VAL A 425 -28.01 26.27 -15.44
CA VAL A 425 -28.25 24.99 -16.11
C VAL A 425 -29.61 25.00 -16.81
N ASN A 426 -29.64 24.56 -18.07
CA ASN A 426 -30.85 24.45 -18.87
C ASN A 426 -31.80 23.37 -18.31
N ALA A 427 -33.11 23.53 -18.51
CA ALA A 427 -34.09 22.53 -18.05
C ALA A 427 -33.97 21.23 -18.86
N VAL A 428 -33.90 21.33 -20.18
CA VAL A 428 -33.83 20.20 -21.11
C VAL A 428 -32.39 20.00 -21.57
N PRO A 429 -31.83 18.77 -21.50
CA PRO A 429 -30.49 18.48 -21.98
C PRO A 429 -30.41 18.62 -23.51
N ARG A 430 -29.37 19.29 -24.02
CA ARG A 430 -29.10 19.34 -25.46
C ARG A 430 -28.72 17.95 -26.01
N PRO A 431 -29.18 17.58 -27.23
CA PRO A 431 -28.69 16.38 -27.90
C PRO A 431 -27.20 16.51 -28.23
N ILE A 432 -26.45 15.43 -28.03
CA ILE A 432 -25.00 15.37 -28.31
C ILE A 432 -24.82 15.03 -29.80
N PRO A 433 -24.05 15.81 -30.58
CA PRO A 433 -23.82 15.52 -31.99
C PRO A 433 -22.97 14.26 -32.18
N GLU A 434 -23.01 13.70 -33.39
CA GLU A 434 -22.11 12.61 -33.76
C GLU A 434 -20.66 13.09 -33.75
N LYS A 435 -19.81 12.36 -33.03
CA LYS A 435 -18.39 12.68 -32.85
C LYS A 435 -17.51 11.72 -33.61
N LYS A 436 -16.30 12.18 -33.93
CA LYS A 436 -15.27 11.33 -34.56
C LYS A 436 -14.85 10.23 -33.58
N TRP A 437 -14.45 9.07 -34.09
CA TRP A 437 -14.10 7.88 -33.29
C TRP A 437 -13.08 8.16 -32.17
N PHE A 438 -12.09 9.04 -32.40
CA PHE A 438 -11.06 9.37 -31.42
C PHE A 438 -11.53 10.34 -30.31
N MET A 439 -12.69 10.98 -30.49
CA MET A 439 -13.35 11.81 -29.49
C MET A 439 -14.38 11.03 -28.67
N GLU A 440 -14.51 9.71 -28.88
CA GLU A 440 -15.35 8.86 -28.05
C GLU A 440 -14.80 8.79 -26.60
N PRO A 441 -15.66 8.85 -25.57
CA PRO A 441 -15.22 8.93 -24.18
C PRO A 441 -14.40 7.71 -23.79
N LEU A 442 -14.72 6.53 -24.32
CA LEU A 442 -13.96 5.30 -24.06
C LEU A 442 -12.53 5.39 -24.59
N VAL A 443 -12.34 5.94 -25.80
CA VAL A 443 -11.00 6.11 -26.40
C VAL A 443 -10.20 7.13 -25.61
N ILE A 444 -10.84 8.25 -25.22
CA ILE A 444 -10.22 9.28 -24.37
C ILE A 444 -9.82 8.70 -23.00
N ILE A 445 -10.67 7.87 -22.40
CA ILE A 445 -10.40 7.22 -21.11
C ILE A 445 -9.17 6.32 -21.20
N MET A 446 -9.09 5.48 -22.23
CA MET A 446 -7.95 4.59 -22.44
C MET A 446 -6.66 5.39 -22.67
N LEU A 447 -6.67 6.37 -23.58
CA LEU A 447 -5.48 7.17 -23.89
C LEU A 447 -4.98 8.00 -22.70
N GLY A 448 -5.89 8.47 -21.84
CA GLY A 448 -5.54 9.31 -20.69
C GLY A 448 -4.61 8.63 -19.67
N GLY A 449 -4.70 7.31 -19.52
CA GLY A 449 -3.92 6.58 -18.52
C GLY A 449 -2.47 6.29 -18.92
N ILE A 450 -2.14 6.40 -20.21
CA ILE A 450 -0.83 5.99 -20.78
C ILE A 450 0.30 6.88 -20.24
N LEU A 451 0.13 8.20 -20.27
CA LEU A 451 1.17 9.14 -19.86
C LEU A 451 1.43 9.12 -18.35
N PRO A 452 0.42 9.14 -17.47
CA PRO A 452 0.65 8.98 -16.03
C PRO A 452 1.28 7.62 -15.70
N PHE A 453 0.89 6.54 -16.38
CA PHE A 453 1.52 5.23 -16.20
C PHE A 453 3.01 5.26 -16.60
N GLY A 454 3.33 5.83 -17.76
CA GLY A 454 4.72 6.00 -18.20
C GLY A 454 5.59 6.78 -17.21
N SER A 455 5.00 7.77 -16.51
CA SER A 455 5.72 8.58 -15.51
C SER A 455 6.07 7.82 -14.22
N ILE A 456 5.35 6.74 -13.89
CA ILE A 456 5.58 5.95 -12.67
C ILE A 456 6.13 4.55 -12.95
N PHE A 457 6.30 4.18 -14.22
CA PHE A 457 6.61 2.81 -14.63
C PHE A 457 7.86 2.22 -13.94
N ILE A 458 8.96 2.97 -13.92
CA ILE A 458 10.22 2.49 -13.33
C ILE A 458 10.06 2.31 -11.80
N GLU A 459 9.39 3.23 -11.13
CA GLU A 459 9.20 3.16 -9.68
C GLU A 459 8.22 2.04 -9.30
N MET A 460 7.21 1.79 -10.15
CA MET A 460 6.31 0.66 -9.96
C MET A 460 7.06 -0.68 -9.97
N TYR A 461 8.09 -0.84 -10.80
CA TYR A 461 8.95 -2.03 -10.78
C TYR A 461 9.67 -2.21 -9.45
N PHE A 462 10.20 -1.13 -8.86
CA PHE A 462 10.86 -1.18 -7.56
C PHE A 462 9.88 -1.48 -6.42
N ILE A 463 8.70 -0.86 -6.45
CA ILE A 463 7.61 -1.14 -5.49
C ILE A 463 7.22 -2.62 -5.58
N PHE A 464 6.96 -3.14 -6.78
CA PHE A 464 6.58 -4.55 -6.97
C PHE A 464 7.66 -5.51 -6.49
N THR A 465 8.93 -5.20 -6.78
CA THR A 465 10.03 -6.05 -6.31
C THR A 465 10.19 -6.00 -4.80
N SER A 466 9.93 -4.86 -4.17
CA SER A 466 9.99 -4.74 -2.71
C SER A 466 8.90 -5.56 -2.03
N PHE A 467 7.65 -5.43 -2.48
CA PHE A 467 6.51 -6.18 -1.92
C PHE A 467 6.59 -7.69 -2.20
N TRP A 468 6.96 -8.10 -3.41
CA TRP A 468 6.86 -9.49 -3.84
C TRP A 468 8.17 -10.28 -3.71
N ALA A 469 9.33 -9.62 -3.69
CA ALA A 469 10.63 -10.24 -3.47
C ALA A 469 11.26 -9.93 -2.09
N TYR A 470 10.45 -9.43 -1.13
CA TYR A 470 10.85 -9.10 0.26
C TYR A 470 12.13 -8.25 0.38
N LYS A 471 12.39 -7.39 -0.61
CA LYS A 471 13.43 -6.37 -0.45
C LYS A 471 12.82 -5.21 0.33
N ILE A 472 13.45 -4.82 1.43
CA ILE A 472 12.98 -3.69 2.23
C ILE A 472 13.12 -2.43 1.40
N TYR A 473 12.00 -1.77 1.10
CA TYR A 473 12.02 -0.46 0.44
C TYR A 473 12.26 0.61 1.49
N TYR A 474 13.41 1.27 1.45
CA TYR A 474 13.80 2.31 2.42
C TYR A 474 13.90 3.72 1.78
N VAL A 475 13.64 3.82 0.47
CA VAL A 475 13.89 5.03 -0.32
C VAL A 475 12.64 5.93 -0.37
N TYR A 476 12.04 6.22 0.79
CA TYR A 476 10.72 6.89 0.90
C TYR A 476 10.69 8.33 0.35
N GLY A 477 11.82 9.06 0.40
CA GLY A 477 11.90 10.41 -0.17
C GLY A 477 11.67 10.44 -1.68
N PHE A 478 12.11 9.42 -2.42
CA PHE A 478 11.85 9.30 -3.85
C PHE A 478 10.38 8.94 -4.12
N MET A 479 9.77 8.09 -3.28
CA MET A 479 8.34 7.78 -3.35
C MET A 479 7.48 9.04 -3.21
N LEU A 480 7.82 9.97 -2.30
CA LEU A 480 7.11 11.25 -2.15
C LEU A 480 7.18 12.09 -3.43
N LEU A 481 8.35 12.19 -4.04
CA LEU A 481 8.54 12.97 -5.27
C LEU A 481 7.73 12.38 -6.42
N VAL A 482 7.77 11.06 -6.59
CA VAL A 482 7.04 10.33 -7.62
C VAL A 482 5.53 10.46 -7.42
N PHE A 483 5.06 10.42 -6.16
CA PHE A 483 3.68 10.70 -5.81
C PHE A 483 3.27 12.11 -6.27
N VAL A 484 4.06 13.15 -5.98
CA VAL A 484 3.77 14.52 -6.42
C VAL A 484 3.75 14.64 -7.95
N ILE A 485 4.71 14.01 -8.65
CA ILE A 485 4.75 13.97 -10.11
C ILE A 485 3.48 13.33 -10.66
N LEU A 486 3.09 12.15 -10.14
CA LEU A 486 1.88 11.45 -10.57
C LEU A 486 0.64 12.33 -10.44
N MET A 487 0.51 13.07 -9.34
CA MET A 487 -0.62 13.96 -9.11
C MET A 487 -0.69 15.08 -10.16
N ILE A 488 0.45 15.71 -10.46
CA ILE A 488 0.53 16.78 -11.47
C ILE A 488 0.24 16.23 -12.87
N VAL A 489 0.89 15.13 -13.27
CA VAL A 489 0.68 14.51 -14.59
C VAL A 489 -0.78 14.09 -14.77
N THR A 490 -1.38 13.46 -13.77
CA THR A 490 -2.79 13.04 -13.79
C THR A 490 -3.72 14.23 -14.00
N VAL A 491 -3.50 15.36 -13.31
CA VAL A 491 -4.29 16.59 -13.51
C VAL A 491 -4.10 17.14 -14.92
N CYS A 492 -2.86 17.26 -15.41
CA CYS A 492 -2.61 17.82 -16.73
C CYS A 492 -3.25 16.99 -17.85
N VAL A 493 -3.09 15.68 -17.82
CA VAL A 493 -3.64 14.78 -18.85
C VAL A 493 -5.17 14.80 -18.82
N THR A 494 -5.78 14.76 -17.64
CA THR A 494 -7.25 14.81 -17.53
C THR A 494 -7.86 16.13 -18.01
N ILE A 495 -7.18 17.26 -17.78
CA ILE A 495 -7.61 18.56 -18.34
C ILE A 495 -7.60 18.51 -19.87
N VAL A 496 -6.54 17.94 -20.48
CA VAL A 496 -6.44 17.81 -21.94
C VAL A 496 -7.53 16.90 -22.49
N CYS A 497 -7.73 15.72 -21.88
CA CYS A 497 -8.79 14.78 -22.24
C CYS A 497 -10.19 15.42 -22.14
N THR A 498 -10.46 16.17 -21.07
CA THR A 498 -11.74 16.86 -20.88
C THR A 498 -11.93 17.99 -21.87
N TYR A 499 -10.86 18.73 -22.20
CA TYR A 499 -10.91 19.77 -23.22
C TYR A 499 -11.28 19.19 -24.60
N PHE A 500 -10.70 18.05 -24.98
CA PHE A 500 -11.09 17.37 -26.22
C PHE A 500 -12.56 16.93 -26.22
N LEU A 501 -13.05 16.38 -25.10
CA LEU A 501 -14.44 15.99 -24.94
C LEU A 501 -15.40 17.18 -25.07
N LEU A 502 -15.11 18.30 -24.40
CA LEU A 502 -15.93 19.51 -24.45
C LEU A 502 -15.93 20.14 -25.86
N ASN A 503 -14.80 20.08 -26.58
CA ASN A 503 -14.75 20.51 -27.99
C ASN A 503 -15.58 19.62 -28.92
N ALA A 504 -15.86 18.38 -28.53
CA ALA A 504 -16.79 17.49 -29.22
C ALA A 504 -18.25 17.67 -28.75
N GLU A 505 -18.55 18.76 -28.03
CA GLU A 505 -19.89 19.13 -27.54
C GLU A 505 -20.52 18.08 -26.59
N ASP A 506 -19.71 17.21 -25.97
CA ASP A 506 -20.19 16.27 -24.95
C ASP A 506 -19.98 16.86 -23.55
N TYR A 507 -21.07 17.30 -22.92
CA TYR A 507 -21.06 17.92 -21.59
C TYR A 507 -20.86 16.91 -20.45
N ARG A 508 -20.81 15.59 -20.71
CA ARG A 508 -20.70 14.53 -19.68
C ARG A 508 -19.26 14.30 -19.22
N TRP A 509 -18.57 15.39 -18.87
CA TRP A 509 -17.14 15.37 -18.55
C TRP A 509 -16.81 14.78 -17.17
N GLN A 510 -17.74 14.77 -16.23
CA GLN A 510 -17.47 14.40 -14.83
C GLN A 510 -16.98 12.94 -14.69
N TRP A 511 -17.69 11.98 -15.29
CA TRP A 511 -17.25 10.58 -15.31
C TRP A 511 -16.05 10.36 -16.22
N THR A 512 -16.02 11.01 -17.38
CA THR A 512 -14.91 10.86 -18.33
C THR A 512 -13.59 11.34 -17.73
N SER A 513 -13.58 12.47 -17.01
CA SER A 513 -12.40 12.98 -16.31
C SER A 513 -11.94 12.06 -15.18
N PHE A 514 -12.88 11.55 -14.36
CA PHE A 514 -12.58 10.57 -13.32
C PHE A 514 -11.98 9.28 -13.90
N LEU A 515 -12.65 8.69 -14.90
CA LEU A 515 -12.23 7.41 -15.50
C LEU A 515 -10.96 7.54 -16.33
N SER A 516 -10.73 8.68 -16.98
CA SER A 516 -9.51 8.95 -17.75
C SER A 516 -8.26 9.02 -16.87
N ALA A 517 -8.39 9.54 -15.65
CA ALA A 517 -7.30 9.43 -14.67
C ALA A 517 -7.24 8.05 -14.01
N ALA A 518 -8.39 7.43 -13.71
CA ALA A 518 -8.42 6.11 -13.09
C ALA A 518 -7.86 5.01 -14.00
N SER A 519 -7.87 5.20 -15.33
CA SER A 519 -7.34 4.22 -16.29
C SER A 519 -5.84 3.96 -16.12
N THR A 520 -5.08 4.87 -15.51
CA THR A 520 -3.68 4.62 -15.08
C THR A 520 -3.57 3.36 -14.24
N ALA A 521 -4.52 3.10 -13.35
CA ALA A 521 -4.54 1.88 -12.55
C ALA A 521 -4.81 0.62 -13.38
N GLY A 522 -5.57 0.73 -14.47
CA GLY A 522 -5.76 -0.37 -15.41
C GLY A 522 -4.45 -0.80 -16.05
N TYR A 523 -3.61 0.16 -16.45
CA TYR A 523 -2.27 -0.13 -16.97
C TYR A 523 -1.36 -0.77 -15.92
N VAL A 524 -1.42 -0.30 -14.67
CA VAL A 524 -0.69 -0.91 -13.55
C VAL A 524 -1.14 -2.35 -13.29
N TYR A 525 -2.45 -2.61 -13.36
CA TYR A 525 -2.97 -3.97 -13.19
C TYR A 525 -2.54 -4.89 -14.35
N ILE A 526 -2.56 -4.42 -15.60
CA ILE A 526 -2.02 -5.18 -16.75
C ILE A 526 -0.52 -5.46 -16.56
N TYR A 527 0.24 -4.47 -16.09
CA TYR A 527 1.65 -4.65 -15.77
C TYR A 527 1.87 -5.71 -14.68
N SER A 528 0.95 -5.85 -13.73
CA SER A 528 1.02 -6.90 -12.71
C SER A 528 0.94 -8.31 -13.29
N PHE A 529 0.21 -8.53 -14.39
CA PHE A 529 0.24 -9.81 -15.11
C PHE A 529 1.60 -10.06 -15.75
N TYR A 530 2.15 -9.06 -16.44
CA TYR A 530 3.49 -9.16 -17.02
C TYR A 530 4.54 -9.47 -15.93
N TYR A 531 4.49 -8.78 -14.80
CA TYR A 531 5.41 -9.00 -13.69
C TYR A 531 5.28 -10.41 -13.13
N PHE A 532 4.05 -10.91 -12.93
CA PHE A 532 3.80 -12.26 -12.44
C PHE A 532 4.45 -13.32 -13.34
N PHE A 533 4.18 -13.30 -14.64
CA PHE A 533 4.65 -14.35 -15.56
C PHE A 533 6.14 -14.26 -15.93
N PHE A 534 6.69 -13.05 -16.04
CA PHE A 534 8.03 -12.85 -16.60
C PHE A 534 9.09 -12.45 -15.56
N LYS A 535 8.70 -11.98 -14.37
CA LYS A 535 9.64 -11.54 -13.33
C LYS A 535 9.58 -12.39 -12.07
N THR A 536 8.42 -12.98 -11.75
CA THR A 536 8.31 -13.88 -10.59
C THR A 536 8.41 -15.34 -10.99
N LYS A 537 8.85 -16.19 -10.04
CA LYS A 537 8.80 -17.65 -10.14
C LYS A 537 7.68 -18.25 -9.28
N MET A 538 6.66 -17.45 -8.99
CA MET A 538 5.55 -17.82 -8.13
C MET A 538 4.65 -18.85 -8.83
N TYR A 539 4.20 -19.85 -8.09
CA TYR A 539 3.28 -20.88 -8.57
C TYR A 539 2.26 -21.25 -7.49
N GLY A 540 1.27 -22.08 -7.84
CA GLY A 540 0.26 -22.54 -6.90
C GLY A 540 -0.93 -21.58 -6.75
N LEU A 541 -2.08 -22.15 -6.36
CA LEU A 541 -3.35 -21.44 -6.32
C LEU A 541 -3.35 -20.35 -5.24
N PHE A 542 -2.85 -20.65 -4.05
CA PHE A 542 -2.83 -19.70 -2.93
C PHE A 542 -1.99 -18.45 -3.23
N GLN A 543 -0.74 -18.64 -3.66
CA GLN A 543 0.16 -17.54 -4.03
C GLN A 543 -0.42 -16.68 -5.16
N THR A 544 -1.02 -17.32 -6.17
CA THR A 544 -1.64 -16.64 -7.32
C THR A 544 -2.84 -15.80 -6.91
N ALA A 545 -3.76 -16.39 -6.12
CA ALA A 545 -4.93 -15.68 -5.62
C ALA A 545 -4.56 -14.52 -4.69
N PHE A 546 -3.55 -14.73 -3.83
CA PHE A 546 -3.02 -13.68 -2.97
C PHE A 546 -2.41 -12.53 -3.80
N TYR A 547 -1.56 -12.86 -4.78
CA TYR A 547 -0.94 -11.86 -5.65
C TYR A 547 -1.98 -11.02 -6.38
N PHE A 548 -2.85 -11.64 -7.18
CA PHE A 548 -3.81 -10.90 -7.98
C PHE A 548 -4.88 -10.18 -7.14
N GLY A 549 -5.29 -10.76 -6.01
CA GLY A 549 -6.22 -10.11 -5.09
C GLY A 549 -5.66 -8.81 -4.51
N TYR A 550 -4.44 -8.83 -3.97
CA TYR A 550 -3.80 -7.62 -3.45
C TYR A 550 -3.43 -6.62 -4.56
N MET A 551 -3.03 -7.10 -5.75
CA MET A 551 -2.78 -6.23 -6.89
C MET A 551 -4.04 -5.56 -7.41
N ALA A 552 -5.20 -6.22 -7.35
CA ALA A 552 -6.48 -5.63 -7.66
C ALA A 552 -6.87 -4.54 -6.65
N LEU A 553 -6.67 -4.79 -5.35
CA LEU A 553 -6.89 -3.78 -4.30
C LEU A 553 -5.97 -2.56 -4.47
N PHE A 554 -4.67 -2.80 -4.72
CA PHE A 554 -3.69 -1.74 -4.96
C PHE A 554 -4.09 -0.89 -6.18
N SER A 555 -4.46 -1.54 -7.28
CA SER A 555 -4.88 -0.84 -8.50
C SER A 555 -6.19 -0.10 -8.29
N LEU A 556 -7.16 -0.67 -7.58
CA LEU A 556 -8.42 0.00 -7.26
C LEU A 556 -8.19 1.28 -6.43
N ALA A 557 -7.37 1.19 -5.37
CA ALA A 557 -7.03 2.35 -4.55
C ALA A 557 -6.32 3.44 -5.37
N LEU A 558 -5.35 3.06 -6.21
CA LEU A 558 -4.67 3.96 -7.14
C LEU A 558 -5.65 4.61 -8.13
N GLY A 559 -6.60 3.84 -8.67
CA GLY A 559 -7.59 4.32 -9.63
C GLY A 559 -8.57 5.33 -9.01
N ILE A 560 -9.04 5.07 -7.79
CA ILE A 560 -9.91 5.98 -7.04
C ILE A 560 -9.17 7.27 -6.68
N MET A 561 -7.90 7.16 -6.28
CA MET A 561 -7.02 8.29 -5.97
C MET A 561 -6.77 9.15 -7.22
N CYS A 562 -6.23 8.57 -8.29
CA CYS A 562 -5.97 9.27 -9.54
C CYS A 562 -7.26 9.86 -10.11
N GLY A 563 -8.34 9.09 -10.16
CA GLY A 563 -9.62 9.54 -10.69
C GLY A 563 -10.17 10.76 -9.96
N THR A 564 -10.05 10.78 -8.63
CA THR A 564 -10.46 11.94 -7.83
C THR A 564 -9.61 13.17 -8.11
N VAL A 565 -8.28 12.99 -8.19
CA VAL A 565 -7.33 14.07 -8.46
C VAL A 565 -7.55 14.67 -9.85
N GLY A 566 -7.77 13.81 -10.84
CA GLY A 566 -8.14 14.19 -12.19
C GLY A 566 -9.44 14.98 -12.24
N TYR A 567 -10.49 14.49 -11.58
CA TYR A 567 -11.77 15.20 -11.48
C TYR A 567 -11.63 16.56 -10.80
N VAL A 568 -10.90 16.66 -9.69
CA VAL A 568 -10.74 17.90 -8.92
C VAL A 568 -10.01 18.96 -9.75
N GLY A 569 -8.90 18.59 -10.39
CA GLY A 569 -8.16 19.47 -11.29
C GLY A 569 -9.01 19.92 -12.48
N THR A 570 -9.76 18.98 -13.07
CA THR A 570 -10.67 19.26 -14.19
C THR A 570 -11.83 20.16 -13.77
N ASN A 571 -12.44 19.94 -12.60
CA ASN A 571 -13.54 20.75 -12.09
C ASN A 571 -13.09 22.20 -11.85
N ALA A 572 -11.88 22.41 -11.33
CA ALA A 572 -11.29 23.74 -11.20
C ALA A 572 -11.09 24.40 -12.58
N PHE A 573 -10.57 23.65 -13.56
CA PHE A 573 -10.41 24.12 -14.94
C PHE A 573 -11.74 24.50 -15.59
N VAL A 574 -12.74 23.59 -15.57
CA VAL A 574 -14.06 23.79 -16.15
C VAL A 574 -14.74 25.02 -15.53
N ARG A 575 -14.75 25.12 -14.20
CA ARG A 575 -15.30 26.31 -13.52
C ARG A 575 -14.60 27.59 -13.95
N LYS A 576 -13.27 27.56 -14.08
CA LYS A 576 -12.50 28.73 -14.50
C LYS A 576 -12.87 29.17 -15.92
N ILE A 577 -12.89 28.25 -16.89
CA ILE A 577 -13.19 28.59 -18.29
C ILE A 577 -14.62 29.10 -18.48
N TYR A 578 -15.62 28.54 -17.79
CA TYR A 578 -17.02 29.00 -17.93
C TYR A 578 -17.34 30.23 -17.09
N SER A 579 -16.62 30.49 -15.98
CA SER A 579 -16.77 31.74 -15.24
C SER A 579 -16.33 32.98 -16.03
N THR A 580 -15.48 32.79 -17.04
CA THR A 580 -14.98 33.87 -17.90
C THR A 580 -15.81 34.07 -19.17
N VAL A 581 -16.76 33.17 -19.46
CA VAL A 581 -17.67 33.33 -20.59
C VAL A 581 -18.74 34.35 -20.20
N LYS A 582 -18.74 35.52 -20.84
CA LYS A 582 -19.88 36.43 -20.79
C LYS A 582 -21.01 35.82 -21.61
N ILE A 583 -22.09 35.43 -20.95
CA ILE A 583 -23.33 34.97 -21.57
C ILE A 583 -24.27 36.16 -21.42
N ASP A 584 -24.41 36.96 -22.47
CA ASP A 584 -25.43 38.01 -22.54
C ASP A 584 -26.79 37.42 -22.95
#